data_AF-A0A914STH5-F1
#
_entry.id   AF-A0A914STH5-F1
#
_cell.length_a   1.000
_cell.length_b   1.000
_cell.length_c   1.000
_cell.angle_alpha   90.00
_cell.angle_beta   90.00
_cell.angle_gamma   90.00
#
_symmetry.space_group_name_H-M   'P 1'
#
loop_
_entity.id
_entity.type
_entity.pdbx_description
1 polymer ?
#
loop_
_entity_poly.entity_id
_entity_poly.type
_entity_poly.pdbx_seq_one_letter_code
_entity_poly.pdbx_strand_id
1 'polypeptide(L)'
;MKVAIFLALFCFVGAFAYKDAYLKSNKTPKKALQFTSVCDECQDIVKRFAEAARSPAKMATLKELLSLMCEETKHVTECRVIVSKLDLFIEKLLPYLKDPEAICHRFRMCSNTKLEQFHRVGLLFAKKYLNEIDGAHDLICEECQFAAHELQQVVDDRSTQASVRSFISNNICSRLGQYRGSCDIVLDDFLPDLFQELHNMLQDSKQFCVDLKLCTRKQVGISMKPVSVEEVKSSFKGPGRLSQFKKELHMLSSKKHPEVLMSCLECKIAIDALLIEMRTDKSVNGLATDIINDVCPKLPTNFNASCHDFLGMYGPTVVNMTLYQFTAEDVCVSVLHSCPKPDSFAAIAKLSYVEREEAVCEACHGISKFIDAELSDAVIKQELIEGLRQLICSKAPQSAYNLCSNLAKGYLPLALDRIERFIGEGKLCKKAHAC
;
A
#
# COMPACT_ATOMS: atom_id res chain seq x y z
N MET A 1 -55.91 -36.58 6.26
CA MET A 1 -54.68 -36.04 6.89
C MET A 1 -53.41 -36.37 6.10
N LYS A 2 -53.11 -37.65 5.78
CA LYS A 2 -51.90 -38.03 5.02
C LYS A 2 -51.83 -37.45 3.59
N VAL A 3 -52.95 -37.35 2.88
CA VAL A 3 -53.02 -36.76 1.52
C VAL A 3 -52.78 -35.24 1.52
N ALA A 4 -53.28 -34.53 2.54
CA ALA A 4 -53.06 -33.08 2.69
C ALA A 4 -51.59 -32.76 3.02
N ILE A 5 -50.93 -33.61 3.82
CA ILE A 5 -49.50 -33.48 4.12
C ILE A 5 -48.66 -33.76 2.86
N PHE A 6 -49.03 -34.75 2.06
CA PHE A 6 -48.35 -35.05 0.79
C PHE A 6 -48.50 -33.92 -0.24
N LEU A 7 -49.69 -33.31 -0.34
CA LEU A 7 -49.92 -32.15 -1.21
C LEU A 7 -49.15 -30.92 -0.73
N ALA A 8 -49.13 -30.65 0.58
CA ALA A 8 -48.36 -29.55 1.15
C ALA A 8 -46.84 -29.74 0.93
N LEU A 9 -46.32 -30.96 1.07
CA LEU A 9 -44.93 -31.30 0.76
C LEU A 9 -44.62 -31.17 -0.73
N PHE A 10 -45.53 -31.59 -1.61
CA PHE A 10 -45.35 -31.40 -3.06
C PHE A 10 -45.36 -29.93 -3.47
N CYS A 11 -46.23 -29.11 -2.86
CA CYS A 11 -46.24 -27.66 -3.06
C CYS A 11 -44.98 -27.00 -2.49
N PHE A 12 -44.49 -27.43 -1.33
CA PHE A 12 -43.23 -26.91 -0.75
C PHE A 12 -42.01 -27.30 -1.60
N VAL A 13 -41.92 -28.55 -2.04
CA VAL A 13 -40.83 -29.02 -2.91
C VAL A 13 -40.92 -28.36 -4.29
N GLY A 14 -42.14 -28.16 -4.81
CA GLY A 14 -42.38 -27.41 -6.04
C GLY A 14 -41.99 -25.94 -5.92
N ALA A 15 -42.29 -25.28 -4.80
CA ALA A 15 -41.92 -23.90 -4.53
C ALA A 15 -40.39 -23.74 -4.34
N PHE A 16 -39.73 -24.68 -3.67
CA PHE A 16 -38.27 -24.70 -3.54
C PHE A 16 -37.57 -24.99 -4.86
N ALA A 17 -38.05 -25.96 -5.64
CA ALA A 17 -37.50 -26.27 -6.97
C ALA A 17 -37.76 -25.12 -7.96
N TYR A 18 -38.91 -24.46 -7.87
CA TYR A 18 -39.21 -23.24 -8.63
C TYR A 18 -38.27 -22.10 -8.23
N LYS A 19 -38.06 -21.87 -6.92
CA LYS A 19 -37.12 -20.87 -6.38
C LYS A 19 -35.68 -21.13 -6.83
N ASP A 20 -35.19 -22.36 -6.79
CA ASP A 20 -33.84 -22.74 -7.23
C ASP A 20 -33.65 -22.63 -8.75
N ALA A 21 -34.66 -23.01 -9.53
CA ALA A 21 -34.64 -22.85 -10.99
C ALA A 21 -34.69 -21.37 -11.39
N TYR A 22 -35.48 -20.56 -10.68
CA TYR A 22 -35.58 -19.11 -10.93
C TYR A 22 -34.31 -18.36 -10.50
N LEU A 23 -33.74 -18.68 -9.34
CA LEU A 23 -32.45 -18.11 -8.90
C LEU A 23 -31.31 -18.47 -9.86
N LYS A 24 -31.37 -19.62 -10.55
CA LYS A 24 -30.42 -19.97 -11.63
C LYS A 24 -30.67 -19.25 -12.96
N SER A 25 -31.89 -18.78 -13.22
CA SER A 25 -32.30 -18.10 -14.46
C SER A 25 -32.22 -16.57 -14.36
N ASN A 26 -32.41 -16.00 -13.16
CA ASN A 26 -32.41 -14.56 -12.89
C ASN A 26 -31.13 -14.07 -12.19
N LYS A 27 -30.05 -14.87 -12.18
CA LYS A 27 -28.75 -14.35 -11.74
C LYS A 27 -28.38 -13.12 -12.57
N THR A 28 -27.88 -12.09 -11.88
CA THR A 28 -26.84 -11.22 -12.43
C THR A 28 -25.74 -12.09 -13.09
N PRO A 29 -25.12 -11.60 -14.15
CA PRO A 29 -24.90 -12.36 -15.38
C PRO A 29 -23.89 -13.51 -15.26
N LYS A 30 -24.09 -14.56 -16.08
CA LYS A 30 -23.15 -15.69 -16.29
C LYS A 30 -21.91 -15.34 -17.13
N LYS A 31 -21.77 -14.08 -17.54
CA LYS A 31 -20.60 -13.48 -18.17
C LYS A 31 -20.26 -12.24 -17.34
N ALA A 32 -19.02 -12.14 -16.87
CA ALA A 32 -18.46 -10.92 -16.28
C ALA A 32 -18.87 -9.73 -17.14
N LEU A 33 -19.63 -8.78 -16.57
CA LEU A 33 -19.86 -7.53 -17.27
C LEU A 33 -18.56 -6.75 -17.18
N GLN A 34 -17.95 -6.48 -18.32
CA GLN A 34 -16.89 -5.48 -18.43
C GLN A 34 -17.56 -4.11 -18.28
N PHE A 35 -17.79 -3.66 -17.05
CA PHE A 35 -18.21 -2.29 -16.79
C PHE A 35 -16.98 -1.39 -16.81
N THR A 36 -17.03 -0.35 -17.62
CA THR A 36 -15.92 0.62 -17.79
C THR A 36 -16.07 1.87 -16.90
N SER A 37 -17.25 2.13 -16.33
CA SER A 37 -17.54 3.24 -15.41
C SER A 37 -18.89 3.10 -14.68
N VAL A 38 -19.11 3.90 -13.62
CA VAL A 38 -20.41 4.05 -12.93
C VAL A 38 -21.52 4.53 -13.88
N CYS A 39 -21.15 5.27 -14.93
CA CYS A 39 -22.10 5.68 -15.98
C CYS A 39 -22.59 4.47 -16.78
N ASP A 40 -21.69 3.59 -17.20
CA ASP A 40 -22.03 2.41 -17.99
C ASP A 40 -22.89 1.43 -17.19
N GLU A 41 -22.57 1.25 -15.91
CA GLU A 41 -23.37 0.44 -15.00
C GLU A 41 -24.80 1.00 -14.85
N CYS A 42 -24.93 2.32 -14.64
CA CYS A 42 -26.24 2.97 -14.60
C CYS A 42 -27.02 2.73 -15.90
N GLN A 43 -26.39 2.93 -17.06
CA GLN A 43 -27.06 2.77 -18.35
C GLN A 43 -27.53 1.33 -18.56
N ASP A 44 -26.72 0.35 -18.18
CA ASP A 44 -27.05 -1.06 -18.32
C ASP A 44 -28.15 -1.50 -17.36
N ILE A 45 -28.16 -1.00 -16.12
CA ILE A 45 -29.26 -1.23 -15.17
C ILE A 45 -30.57 -0.65 -15.75
N VAL A 46 -30.53 0.57 -16.30
CA VAL A 46 -31.71 1.20 -16.91
C VAL A 46 -32.22 0.39 -18.10
N LYS A 47 -31.33 -0.07 -19.00
CA LYS A 47 -31.69 -0.91 -20.15
C LYS A 47 -32.35 -2.21 -19.68
N ARG A 48 -31.72 -2.93 -18.74
CA ARG A 48 -32.23 -4.20 -18.20
C ARG A 48 -33.57 -4.04 -17.50
N PHE A 49 -33.72 -2.96 -16.72
CA PHE A 49 -34.97 -2.67 -16.05
C PHE A 49 -36.06 -2.37 -17.07
N ALA A 50 -35.78 -1.55 -18.10
CA ALA A 50 -36.73 -1.24 -19.16
C ALA A 50 -37.13 -2.48 -19.98
N GLU A 51 -36.20 -3.40 -20.23
CA GLU A 51 -36.46 -4.68 -20.89
C GLU A 51 -37.29 -5.63 -20.02
N ALA A 52 -36.91 -5.78 -18.74
CA ALA A 52 -37.61 -6.63 -17.79
C ALA A 52 -39.03 -6.12 -17.52
N ALA A 53 -39.21 -4.80 -17.44
CA ALA A 53 -40.49 -4.11 -17.26
C ALA A 53 -41.50 -4.40 -18.38
N ARG A 54 -41.03 -4.74 -19.59
CA ARG A 54 -41.90 -5.13 -20.72
C ARG A 54 -42.35 -6.59 -20.67
N SER A 55 -41.79 -7.42 -19.80
CA SER A 55 -42.15 -8.84 -19.68
C SER A 55 -43.33 -9.02 -18.73
N PRO A 56 -44.52 -9.44 -19.22
CA PRO A 56 -45.69 -9.66 -18.36
C PRO A 56 -45.43 -10.75 -17.30
N ALA A 57 -44.66 -11.78 -17.66
CA ALA A 57 -44.29 -12.85 -16.75
C ALA A 57 -43.41 -12.36 -15.59
N LYS A 58 -42.37 -11.55 -15.88
CA LYS A 58 -41.53 -10.98 -14.82
C LYS A 58 -42.30 -10.01 -13.93
N MET A 59 -43.22 -9.23 -14.53
CA MET A 59 -44.06 -8.29 -13.79
C MET A 59 -45.02 -9.00 -12.84
N ALA A 60 -45.65 -10.10 -13.28
CA ALA A 60 -46.51 -10.92 -12.43
C ALA A 60 -45.73 -11.50 -11.24
N THR A 61 -44.54 -12.06 -11.48
CA THR A 61 -43.68 -12.58 -10.41
C THR A 61 -43.25 -11.48 -9.43
N LEU A 62 -42.89 -10.30 -9.93
CA LEU A 62 -42.51 -9.17 -9.09
C LEU A 62 -43.67 -8.73 -8.19
N LYS A 63 -44.89 -8.64 -8.74
CA LYS A 63 -46.09 -8.30 -7.97
C LYS A 63 -46.40 -9.33 -6.88
N GLU A 64 -46.20 -10.61 -7.16
CA GLU A 64 -46.40 -11.68 -6.18
C GLU A 64 -45.40 -11.54 -5.01
N LEU A 65 -44.11 -11.36 -5.31
CA LEU A 65 -43.06 -11.12 -4.31
C LEU A 65 -43.33 -9.88 -3.46
N LEU A 66 -43.69 -8.76 -4.11
CA LEU A 66 -44.00 -7.52 -3.39
C LEU A 66 -45.29 -7.64 -2.56
N SER A 67 -46.26 -8.44 -3.00
CA SER A 67 -47.48 -8.70 -2.24
C SER A 67 -47.20 -9.50 -0.96
N LEU A 68 -46.22 -10.41 -0.98
CA LEU A 68 -45.74 -11.09 0.23
C LEU A 68 -45.07 -10.11 1.18
N MET A 69 -44.26 -9.19 0.66
CA MET A 69 -43.61 -8.15 1.48
C MET A 69 -44.60 -7.15 2.09
N CYS A 70 -45.77 -6.95 1.48
CA CYS A 70 -46.80 -6.07 2.04
C CYS A 70 -47.31 -6.56 3.40
N GLU A 71 -47.25 -7.87 3.70
CA GLU A 71 -47.70 -8.43 4.99
C GLU A 71 -46.80 -7.99 6.16
N GLU A 72 -45.55 -7.67 5.88
CA GLU A 72 -44.58 -7.16 6.86
C GLU A 72 -44.74 -5.66 7.14
N THR A 73 -45.68 -5.00 6.47
CA THR A 73 -45.91 -3.55 6.60
C THR A 73 -47.13 -3.26 7.47
N LYS A 74 -47.13 -2.11 8.15
CA LYS A 74 -48.30 -1.63 8.90
C LYS A 74 -49.48 -1.18 8.01
N HIS A 75 -49.27 -1.10 6.68
CA HIS A 75 -50.23 -0.60 5.70
C HIS A 75 -50.48 -1.65 4.59
N VAL A 76 -50.82 -2.87 5.00
CA VAL A 76 -50.97 -4.03 4.11
C VAL A 76 -51.93 -3.76 2.95
N THR A 77 -53.07 -3.12 3.24
CA THR A 77 -54.13 -2.84 2.26
C THR A 77 -53.68 -1.86 1.18
N GLU A 78 -53.08 -0.74 1.59
CA GLU A 78 -52.57 0.30 0.71
C GLU A 78 -51.39 -0.21 -0.11
N CYS A 79 -50.51 -0.98 0.52
CA CYS A 79 -49.39 -1.65 -0.15
C CYS A 79 -49.90 -2.60 -1.23
N ARG A 80 -50.87 -3.47 -0.93
CA ARG A 80 -51.46 -4.40 -1.92
C ARG A 80 -52.12 -3.66 -3.07
N VAL A 81 -52.81 -2.54 -2.81
CA VAL A 81 -53.38 -1.71 -3.88
C VAL A 81 -52.29 -1.13 -4.77
N ILE A 82 -51.20 -0.60 -4.20
CA ILE A 82 -50.06 -0.08 -4.96
C ILE A 82 -49.43 -1.18 -5.82
N VAL A 83 -49.16 -2.35 -5.23
CA VAL A 83 -48.56 -3.50 -5.94
C VAL A 83 -49.50 -3.99 -7.05
N SER A 84 -50.81 -4.04 -6.81
CA SER A 84 -51.79 -4.42 -7.85
C SER A 84 -51.74 -3.50 -9.07
N LYS A 85 -51.44 -2.21 -8.85
CA LYS A 85 -51.34 -1.17 -9.87
C LYS A 85 -49.91 -0.95 -10.38
N LEU A 86 -48.95 -1.81 -10.02
CA LEU A 86 -47.56 -1.67 -10.43
C LEU A 86 -47.38 -1.53 -11.95
N ASP A 87 -48.19 -2.25 -12.76
CA ASP A 87 -48.15 -2.15 -14.23
C ASP A 87 -48.35 -0.72 -14.71
N LEU A 88 -49.34 0.00 -14.13
CA LEU A 88 -49.65 1.39 -14.50
C LEU A 88 -48.50 2.34 -14.15
N PHE A 89 -47.84 2.12 -13.02
CA PHE A 89 -46.68 2.92 -12.62
C PHE A 89 -45.50 2.69 -13.58
N ILE A 90 -45.24 1.42 -13.91
CA ILE A 90 -44.16 1.04 -14.81
C ILE A 90 -44.44 1.53 -16.25
N GLU A 91 -45.67 1.42 -16.72
CA GLU A 91 -46.08 1.94 -18.03
C GLU A 91 -45.84 3.45 -18.14
N LYS A 92 -46.14 4.22 -17.10
CA LYS A 92 -45.84 5.66 -17.04
C LYS A 92 -44.35 5.96 -16.91
N LEU A 93 -43.57 5.05 -16.34
CA LEU A 93 -42.13 5.21 -16.15
C LEU A 93 -41.34 4.86 -17.42
N LEU A 94 -41.78 3.87 -18.20
CA LEU A 94 -41.09 3.37 -19.40
C LEU A 94 -40.66 4.46 -20.40
N PRO A 95 -41.45 5.51 -20.69
CA PRO A 95 -41.03 6.60 -21.57
C PRO A 95 -39.77 7.32 -21.10
N TYR A 96 -39.58 7.47 -19.78
CA TYR A 96 -38.42 8.12 -19.17
C TYR A 96 -37.16 7.25 -19.20
N LEU A 97 -37.32 5.95 -19.41
CA LEU A 97 -36.24 4.96 -19.44
C LEU A 97 -35.79 4.60 -20.87
N LYS A 98 -36.38 5.25 -21.89
CA LYS A 98 -36.03 5.04 -23.30
C LYS A 98 -34.61 5.49 -23.63
N ASP A 99 -34.12 6.49 -22.90
CA ASP A 99 -32.77 7.04 -23.04
C ASP A 99 -31.98 6.80 -21.73
N PRO A 100 -31.23 5.68 -21.67
CA PRO A 100 -30.41 5.34 -20.52
C PRO A 100 -29.35 6.39 -20.19
N GLU A 101 -28.77 7.03 -21.20
CA GLU A 101 -27.72 8.02 -21.02
C GLU A 101 -28.29 9.30 -20.41
N ALA A 102 -29.40 9.81 -20.95
CA ALA A 102 -30.04 11.01 -20.42
C ALA A 102 -30.51 10.84 -18.97
N ILE A 103 -31.06 9.68 -18.62
CA ILE A 103 -31.50 9.45 -17.23
C ILE A 103 -30.32 9.28 -16.28
N CYS A 104 -29.24 8.63 -16.71
CA CYS A 104 -28.02 8.49 -15.91
C CYS A 104 -27.28 9.82 -15.74
N HIS A 105 -27.34 10.72 -16.72
CA HIS A 105 -26.93 12.12 -16.55
C HIS A 105 -27.83 12.87 -15.57
N ARG A 106 -29.15 12.65 -15.61
CA ARG A 106 -30.09 13.29 -14.69
C ARG A 106 -29.90 12.83 -13.23
N PHE A 107 -29.55 11.56 -13.03
CA PHE A 107 -29.13 11.01 -11.74
C PHE A 107 -27.69 11.35 -11.36
N ARG A 108 -26.99 12.12 -12.22
CA ARG A 108 -25.59 12.53 -12.06
C ARG A 108 -24.57 11.40 -12.02
N MET A 109 -24.95 10.19 -12.44
CA MET A 109 -24.05 9.03 -12.50
C MET A 109 -23.01 9.19 -13.62
N CYS A 110 -23.38 9.83 -14.73
CA CYS A 110 -22.48 10.10 -15.87
C CYS A 110 -21.72 11.44 -15.80
N SER A 111 -21.92 12.23 -14.74
CA SER A 111 -21.32 13.58 -14.62
C SER A 111 -20.61 13.83 -13.30
N ASN A 112 -20.57 12.86 -12.39
CA ASN A 112 -20.01 13.05 -11.06
C ASN A 112 -18.85 12.08 -10.78
N THR A 113 -17.63 12.57 -11.00
CA THR A 113 -16.39 11.84 -10.72
C THR A 113 -16.15 11.53 -9.24
N LYS A 114 -16.89 12.13 -8.31
CA LYS A 114 -16.81 11.78 -6.87
C LYS A 114 -17.66 10.56 -6.51
N LEU A 115 -18.70 10.26 -7.29
CA LEU A 115 -19.53 9.05 -7.09
C LEU A 115 -18.72 7.78 -7.39
N GLU A 116 -17.85 7.83 -8.41
CA GLU A 116 -16.81 6.82 -8.67
C GLU A 116 -15.95 6.53 -7.42
N GLN A 117 -15.46 7.58 -6.76
CA GLN A 117 -14.60 7.44 -5.57
C GLN A 117 -15.37 6.88 -4.36
N PHE A 118 -16.62 7.31 -4.14
CA PHE A 118 -17.46 6.82 -3.04
C PHE A 118 -17.89 5.36 -3.25
N HIS A 119 -18.17 4.95 -4.48
CA HIS A 119 -18.41 3.54 -4.84
C HIS A 119 -17.21 2.66 -4.46
N ARG A 120 -16.00 3.12 -4.82
CA ARG A 120 -14.73 2.46 -4.48
C ARG A 120 -14.52 2.31 -2.96
N VAL A 121 -14.88 3.30 -2.15
CA VAL A 121 -14.80 3.21 -0.68
C VAL A 121 -15.89 2.31 -0.09
N GLY A 122 -17.12 2.36 -0.63
CA GLY A 122 -18.23 1.51 -0.20
C GLY A 122 -17.96 0.02 -0.39
N LEU A 123 -17.31 -0.36 -1.49
CA LEU A 123 -16.87 -1.73 -1.78
C LEU A 123 -15.83 -2.25 -0.77
N LEU A 124 -14.88 -1.39 -0.36
CA LEU A 124 -13.89 -1.74 0.68
C LEU A 124 -14.53 -1.97 2.05
N PHE A 125 -15.58 -1.22 2.39
CA PHE A 125 -16.38 -1.45 3.61
C PHE A 125 -17.24 -2.71 3.51
N ALA A 126 -17.74 -3.04 2.32
CA ALA A 126 -18.57 -4.22 2.08
C ALA A 126 -17.79 -5.53 2.30
N LYS A 127 -16.47 -5.56 2.02
CA LYS A 127 -15.57 -6.70 2.32
C LYS A 127 -15.62 -7.17 3.78
N LYS A 128 -15.96 -6.30 4.74
CA LYS A 128 -16.07 -6.66 6.17
C LYS A 128 -17.38 -7.40 6.49
N TYR A 129 -18.42 -7.25 5.67
CA TYR A 129 -19.77 -7.74 5.94
C TYR A 129 -20.31 -8.75 4.91
N LEU A 130 -19.66 -8.91 3.76
CA LEU A 130 -20.19 -9.67 2.61
C LEU A 130 -19.66 -11.11 2.45
N ASN A 131 -19.04 -11.71 3.47
CA ASN A 131 -18.57 -13.11 3.39
C ASN A 131 -19.70 -14.15 3.17
N GLU A 132 -20.97 -13.73 3.12
CA GLU A 132 -22.15 -14.60 2.97
C GLU A 132 -22.89 -14.46 1.63
N ILE A 133 -22.42 -13.62 0.69
CA ILE A 133 -23.08 -13.45 -0.62
C ILE A 133 -22.29 -14.14 -1.75
N ASP A 134 -22.92 -15.16 -2.35
CA ASP A 134 -22.46 -15.84 -3.56
C ASP A 134 -22.25 -14.82 -4.70
N GLY A 135 -21.00 -14.60 -5.12
CA GLY A 135 -20.61 -13.66 -6.18
C GLY A 135 -19.88 -12.38 -5.72
N ALA A 136 -19.84 -12.08 -4.42
CA ALA A 136 -19.09 -10.92 -3.90
C ALA A 136 -17.57 -11.04 -4.14
N HIS A 137 -17.03 -12.27 -4.15
CA HIS A 137 -15.63 -12.53 -4.47
C HIS A 137 -15.27 -12.21 -5.93
N ASP A 138 -16.19 -12.45 -6.86
CA ASP A 138 -15.96 -12.16 -8.29
C ASP A 138 -15.97 -10.65 -8.52
N LEU A 139 -16.90 -9.91 -7.90
CA LEU A 139 -16.94 -8.45 -7.97
C LEU A 139 -15.68 -7.79 -7.37
N ILE A 140 -15.25 -8.22 -6.17
CA ILE A 140 -14.02 -7.70 -5.54
C ILE A 140 -12.78 -7.98 -6.41
N CYS A 141 -12.77 -9.12 -7.10
CA CYS A 141 -11.68 -9.51 -7.99
C CYS A 141 -11.65 -8.65 -9.26
N GLU A 142 -12.81 -8.35 -9.85
CA GLU A 142 -12.95 -7.46 -11.02
C GLU A 142 -12.54 -6.02 -10.68
N GLU A 143 -13.02 -5.49 -9.55
CA GLU A 143 -12.67 -4.16 -9.05
C GLU A 143 -11.18 -4.02 -8.74
N CYS A 144 -10.58 -5.05 -8.13
CA CYS A 144 -9.14 -5.06 -7.92
C CYS A 144 -8.37 -5.00 -9.25
N GLN A 145 -8.80 -5.78 -10.25
CA GLN A 145 -8.13 -5.79 -11.56
C GLN A 145 -8.24 -4.44 -12.26
N PHE A 146 -9.40 -3.79 -12.17
CA PHE A 146 -9.59 -2.44 -12.69
C PHE A 146 -8.67 -1.43 -11.98
N ALA A 147 -8.64 -1.45 -10.65
CA ALA A 147 -7.75 -0.57 -9.87
C ALA A 147 -6.27 -0.83 -10.14
N ALA A 148 -5.87 -2.09 -10.35
CA ALA A 148 -4.52 -2.46 -10.72
C ALA A 148 -4.14 -1.91 -12.11
N HIS A 149 -5.07 -1.93 -13.06
CA HIS A 149 -4.87 -1.33 -14.37
C HIS A 149 -4.78 0.21 -14.32
N GLU A 150 -5.63 0.88 -13.54
CA GLU A 150 -5.50 2.33 -13.31
C GLU A 150 -4.15 2.66 -12.65
N LEU A 151 -3.74 1.89 -11.64
CA LEU A 151 -2.45 2.05 -11.00
C LEU A 151 -1.29 1.84 -11.99
N GLN A 152 -1.42 0.86 -12.90
CA GLN A 152 -0.43 0.63 -13.95
C GLN A 152 -0.26 1.87 -14.84
N GLN A 153 -1.36 2.53 -15.24
CA GLN A 153 -1.30 3.75 -16.04
C GLN A 153 -0.56 4.88 -15.31
N VAL A 154 -0.78 5.02 -14.00
CA VAL A 154 -0.07 6.00 -13.17
C VAL A 154 1.41 5.66 -13.01
N VAL A 155 1.73 4.37 -12.85
CA VAL A 155 3.10 3.86 -12.75
C VAL A 155 3.87 4.05 -14.07
N ASP A 156 3.20 3.86 -15.20
CA ASP A 156 3.79 3.94 -16.54
C ASP A 156 3.91 5.38 -17.06
N ASP A 157 3.17 6.31 -16.46
CA ASP A 157 3.21 7.70 -16.83
C ASP A 157 4.55 8.36 -16.44
N ARG A 158 5.34 8.70 -17.45
CA ARG A 158 6.65 9.37 -17.27
C ARG A 158 6.53 10.70 -16.54
N SER A 159 5.41 11.42 -16.69
CA SER A 159 5.21 12.70 -16.01
C SER A 159 5.03 12.49 -14.50
N THR A 160 4.35 11.43 -14.10
CA THR A 160 4.17 11.00 -12.72
C THR A 160 5.48 10.54 -12.12
N GLN A 161 6.24 9.69 -12.82
CA GLN A 161 7.58 9.28 -12.37
C GLN A 161 8.50 10.50 -12.14
N ALA A 162 8.52 11.46 -13.07
CA ALA A 162 9.29 12.69 -12.94
C ALA A 162 8.79 13.58 -11.78
N SER A 163 7.47 13.62 -11.55
CA SER A 163 6.87 14.36 -10.44
C SER A 163 7.23 13.76 -9.09
N VAL A 164 7.20 12.43 -8.96
CA VAL A 164 7.62 11.71 -7.75
C VAL A 164 9.12 11.95 -7.49
N ARG A 165 9.97 11.81 -8.50
CA ARG A 165 11.41 12.13 -8.39
C ARG A 165 11.61 13.57 -7.92
N SER A 166 10.96 14.53 -8.58
CA SER A 166 11.10 15.96 -8.26
C SER A 166 10.58 16.28 -6.86
N PHE A 167 9.48 15.65 -6.44
CA PHE A 167 8.96 15.80 -5.09
C PHE A 167 9.98 15.34 -4.05
N ILE A 168 10.56 14.14 -4.20
CA ILE A 168 11.54 13.61 -3.26
C ILE A 168 12.82 14.47 -3.29
N SER A 169 13.30 14.86 -4.47
CA SER A 169 14.49 15.71 -4.58
C SER A 169 14.30 17.07 -3.90
N ASN A 170 13.17 17.73 -4.15
CA ASN A 170 12.92 19.09 -3.64
C ASN A 170 12.48 19.14 -2.18
N ASN A 171 11.81 18.11 -1.66
CA ASN A 171 11.27 18.13 -0.30
C ASN A 171 12.07 17.29 0.69
N ILE A 172 12.78 16.27 0.20
CA ILE A 172 13.57 15.36 1.02
C ILE A 172 15.05 15.62 0.77
N CYS A 173 15.57 15.32 -0.44
CA CYS A 173 17.01 15.39 -0.71
C CYS A 173 17.60 16.80 -0.49
N SER A 174 16.86 17.86 -0.83
CA SER A 174 17.28 19.26 -0.63
C SER A 174 17.54 19.63 0.83
N ARG A 175 16.96 18.89 1.77
CA ARG A 175 17.07 19.09 3.22
C ARG A 175 18.10 18.19 3.88
N LEU A 176 18.77 17.32 3.13
CA LEU A 176 19.72 16.35 3.67
C LEU A 176 21.17 16.85 3.70
N GLY A 177 21.40 18.16 3.52
CA GLY A 177 22.72 18.77 3.63
C GLY A 177 23.77 18.06 2.78
N GLN A 178 24.82 17.58 3.43
CA GLN A 178 25.92 16.80 2.82
C GLN A 178 25.48 15.47 2.19
N TYR A 179 24.33 14.89 2.59
CA TYR A 179 23.80 13.64 2.06
C TYR A 179 22.93 13.81 0.82
N ARG A 180 22.75 15.04 0.34
CA ARG A 180 21.98 15.31 -0.87
C ARG A 180 22.45 14.49 -2.06
N GLY A 181 23.77 14.40 -2.28
CA GLY A 181 24.35 13.62 -3.37
C GLY A 181 23.98 12.14 -3.29
N SER A 182 24.03 11.54 -2.10
CA SER A 182 23.60 10.16 -1.86
C SER A 182 22.11 9.95 -2.11
N CYS A 183 21.28 10.91 -1.71
CA CYS A 183 19.84 10.88 -1.96
C CYS A 183 19.52 10.96 -3.46
N ASP A 184 20.19 11.86 -4.19
CA ASP A 184 20.00 12.01 -5.63
C ASP A 184 20.41 10.73 -6.39
N ILE A 185 21.44 10.00 -5.93
CA ILE A 185 21.80 8.68 -6.48
C ILE A 185 20.64 7.68 -6.32
N VAL A 186 20.00 7.63 -5.16
CA VAL A 186 18.84 6.73 -4.95
C VAL A 186 17.73 7.05 -5.96
N LEU A 187 17.47 8.34 -6.18
CA LEU A 187 16.45 8.78 -7.13
C LEU A 187 16.80 8.50 -8.59
N ASP A 188 18.05 8.62 -8.96
CA ASP A 188 18.45 8.51 -10.36
C ASP A 188 18.75 7.07 -10.77
N ASP A 189 19.28 6.27 -9.84
CA ASP A 189 19.77 4.92 -10.14
C ASP A 189 18.79 3.83 -9.68
N PHE A 190 17.99 4.04 -8.62
CA PHE A 190 17.17 2.96 -8.01
C PHE A 190 15.67 3.15 -8.16
N LEU A 191 15.18 4.39 -8.13
CA LEU A 191 13.75 4.69 -8.30
C LEU A 191 13.19 4.23 -9.66
N PRO A 192 13.92 4.33 -10.80
CA PRO A 192 13.42 3.82 -12.08
C PRO A 192 13.20 2.30 -12.08
N ASP A 193 14.12 1.54 -11.48
CA ASP A 193 14.00 0.08 -11.37
C ASP A 193 12.80 -0.32 -10.49
N LEU A 194 12.47 0.50 -9.49
CA LEU A 194 11.29 0.30 -8.65
C LEU A 194 9.99 0.48 -9.46
N PHE A 195 9.91 1.54 -10.26
CA PHE A 195 8.76 1.74 -11.17
C PHE A 195 8.64 0.61 -12.19
N GLN A 196 9.77 0.12 -12.72
CA GLN A 196 9.76 -1.01 -13.63
C GLN A 196 9.25 -2.29 -12.97
N GLU A 197 9.64 -2.56 -11.71
CA GLU A 197 9.15 -3.75 -11.01
C GLU A 197 7.65 -3.62 -10.65
N LEU A 198 7.20 -2.41 -10.31
CA LEU A 198 5.76 -2.13 -10.14
C LEU A 198 5.00 -2.38 -11.45
N HIS A 199 5.52 -1.93 -12.59
CA HIS A 199 4.93 -2.20 -13.90
C HIS A 199 4.82 -3.72 -14.16
N ASN A 200 5.91 -4.47 -13.94
CA ASN A 200 5.95 -5.91 -14.17
C ASN A 200 4.90 -6.65 -13.33
N MET A 201 4.72 -6.28 -12.07
CA MET A 201 3.69 -6.87 -11.21
C MET A 201 2.27 -6.51 -11.66
N LEU A 202 2.05 -5.29 -12.16
CA LEU A 202 0.72 -4.80 -12.53
C LEU A 202 0.26 -5.25 -13.92
N GLN A 203 1.19 -5.66 -14.80
CA GLN A 203 0.89 -6.21 -16.14
C GLN A 203 -0.11 -7.36 -16.10
N ASP A 204 0.02 -8.27 -15.13
CA ASP A 204 -0.99 -9.31 -14.85
C ASP A 204 -1.83 -8.88 -13.66
N SER A 205 -2.78 -7.98 -13.91
CA SER A 205 -3.69 -7.44 -12.89
C SER A 205 -4.44 -8.55 -12.14
N LYS A 206 -4.71 -9.69 -12.78
CA LYS A 206 -5.37 -10.82 -12.15
C LYS A 206 -4.44 -11.52 -11.16
N GLN A 207 -3.20 -11.81 -11.55
CA GLN A 207 -2.22 -12.40 -10.65
C GLN A 207 -1.86 -11.45 -9.50
N PHE A 208 -1.71 -10.16 -9.78
CA PHE A 208 -1.56 -9.10 -8.75
C PHE A 208 -2.70 -9.15 -7.72
N CYS A 209 -3.95 -9.26 -8.17
CA CYS A 209 -5.11 -9.35 -7.29
C CYS A 209 -5.24 -10.70 -6.56
N VAL A 210 -4.73 -11.78 -7.13
CA VAL A 210 -4.58 -13.07 -6.43
C VAL A 210 -3.55 -12.95 -5.30
N ASP A 211 -2.44 -12.25 -5.53
CA ASP A 211 -1.40 -12.02 -4.51
C ASP A 211 -1.93 -11.19 -3.35
N LEU A 212 -2.80 -10.21 -3.64
CA LEU A 212 -3.56 -9.43 -2.66
C LEU A 212 -4.69 -10.20 -1.97
N LYS A 213 -4.95 -11.46 -2.37
CA LYS A 213 -6.09 -12.28 -1.91
C LYS A 213 -7.45 -11.63 -2.17
N LEU A 214 -7.54 -10.81 -3.22
CA LEU A 214 -8.78 -10.17 -3.69
C LEU A 214 -9.42 -10.99 -4.81
N CYS A 215 -8.63 -11.79 -5.51
CA CYS A 215 -9.09 -12.80 -6.46
C CYS A 215 -8.87 -14.21 -5.91
N THR A 216 -9.83 -15.12 -6.16
CA THR A 216 -9.62 -16.54 -5.94
C THR A 216 -8.77 -17.13 -7.07
N ARG A 217 -7.78 -17.93 -6.72
CA ARG A 217 -7.09 -18.78 -7.70
C ARG A 217 -8.09 -19.85 -8.12
N LYS A 218 -8.52 -19.89 -9.39
CA LYS A 218 -9.32 -21.01 -9.91
C LYS A 218 -8.50 -22.30 -9.74
N GLN A 219 -8.71 -23.03 -8.65
CA GLN A 219 -8.23 -24.39 -8.51
C GLN A 219 -9.38 -25.35 -8.79
N VAL A 220 -9.18 -26.20 -9.78
CA VAL A 220 -9.78 -27.54 -9.79
C VAL A 220 -9.54 -28.13 -8.40
N GLY A 221 -10.62 -28.60 -7.76
CA GLY A 221 -10.69 -28.80 -6.31
C GLY A 221 -9.46 -29.44 -5.67
N ILE A 222 -8.75 -28.63 -4.88
CA ILE A 222 -7.89 -29.10 -3.80
C ILE A 222 -8.21 -28.23 -2.59
N SER A 223 -8.69 -28.87 -1.52
CA SER A 223 -8.87 -28.26 -0.21
C SER A 223 -7.48 -27.90 0.34
N MET A 224 -7.10 -26.62 0.22
CA MET A 224 -5.89 -26.13 0.88
C MET A 224 -6.21 -25.91 2.36
N LYS A 225 -5.65 -26.76 3.22
CA LYS A 225 -5.50 -26.46 4.64
C LYS A 225 -4.73 -25.14 4.78
N PRO A 226 -5.06 -24.29 5.76
CA PRO A 226 -4.27 -23.10 6.05
C PRO A 226 -2.84 -23.56 6.37
N VAL A 227 -1.88 -23.12 5.55
CA VAL A 227 -0.46 -23.27 5.85
C VAL A 227 -0.20 -22.44 7.10
N SER A 228 0.06 -23.11 8.22
CA SER A 228 0.48 -22.45 9.44
C SER A 228 1.84 -21.79 9.18
N VAL A 229 1.99 -20.57 9.69
CA VAL A 229 3.18 -19.72 9.60
C VAL A 229 4.40 -20.32 10.36
N GLU A 230 4.31 -21.59 10.77
CA GLU A 230 5.26 -22.29 11.61
C GLU A 230 6.20 -23.20 10.81
N GLU A 231 5.78 -23.74 9.66
CA GLU A 231 6.59 -24.73 8.92
C GLU A 231 7.70 -24.14 8.04
N VAL A 232 7.74 -22.82 7.82
CA VAL A 232 8.81 -22.14 7.06
C VAL A 232 10.02 -21.74 7.94
N LYS A 233 9.93 -21.92 9.27
CA LYS A 233 10.97 -21.46 10.20
C LYS A 233 12.20 -22.37 10.33
N SER A 234 12.17 -23.60 9.82
CA SER A 234 13.15 -24.63 10.24
C SER A 234 14.37 -24.83 9.34
N SER A 235 14.60 -24.06 8.27
CA SER A 235 15.83 -24.23 7.47
C SER A 235 16.35 -22.97 6.74
N PHE A 236 16.02 -21.76 7.18
CA PHE A 236 16.52 -20.54 6.52
C PHE A 236 17.45 -19.73 7.42
N LYS A 237 18.73 -19.64 7.03
CA LYS A 237 19.78 -18.83 7.68
C LYS A 237 19.72 -17.33 7.34
N GLY A 238 18.80 -16.89 6.47
CA GLY A 238 18.70 -15.51 5.96
C GLY A 238 18.74 -14.41 7.04
N PRO A 239 17.97 -14.50 8.15
CA PRO A 239 18.06 -13.55 9.25
C PRO A 239 19.43 -13.58 9.96
N GLY A 240 20.04 -14.76 10.06
CA GLY A 240 21.37 -14.95 10.62
C GLY A 240 22.46 -14.34 9.76
N ARG A 241 22.38 -14.50 8.43
CA ARG A 241 23.34 -13.90 7.49
C ARG A 241 23.20 -12.38 7.45
N LEU A 242 21.98 -11.83 7.43
CA LEU A 242 21.77 -10.38 7.52
C LEU A 242 22.33 -9.81 8.83
N SER A 243 22.12 -10.49 9.95
CA SER A 243 22.70 -10.11 11.24
C SER A 243 24.23 -10.22 11.26
N GLN A 244 24.80 -11.22 10.59
CA GLN A 244 26.24 -11.41 10.48
C GLN A 244 26.86 -10.35 9.59
N PHE A 245 26.32 -10.11 8.41
CA PHE A 245 26.71 -9.04 7.49
C PHE A 245 26.71 -7.68 8.20
N LYS A 246 25.62 -7.36 8.93
CA LYS A 246 25.53 -6.14 9.73
C LYS A 246 26.66 -6.08 10.78
N LYS A 247 26.91 -7.18 11.50
CA LYS A 247 27.95 -7.23 12.53
C LYS A 247 29.36 -7.07 11.94
N GLU A 248 29.65 -7.71 10.82
CA GLU A 248 30.95 -7.63 10.15
C GLU A 248 31.17 -6.24 9.55
N LEU A 249 30.15 -5.65 8.92
CA LEU A 249 30.17 -4.27 8.44
C LEU A 249 30.42 -3.27 9.58
N HIS A 250 29.78 -3.47 10.74
CA HIS A 250 30.01 -2.62 11.90
C HIS A 250 31.42 -2.71 12.47
N MET A 251 32.11 -3.84 12.29
CA MET A 251 33.46 -4.07 12.83
C MET A 251 34.59 -3.61 11.88
N LEU A 252 34.27 -3.02 10.73
CA LEU A 252 35.28 -2.53 9.79
C LEU A 252 36.02 -1.31 10.37
N SER A 253 37.35 -1.41 10.37
CA SER A 253 38.28 -0.36 10.80
C SER A 253 39.25 0.02 9.68
N SER A 254 39.84 1.21 9.76
CA SER A 254 41.00 1.55 8.94
C SER A 254 42.14 0.56 9.22
N LYS A 255 42.95 0.23 8.19
CA LYS A 255 44.14 -0.60 8.40
C LYS A 255 45.27 0.18 9.07
N LYS A 256 45.36 1.49 8.81
CA LYS A 256 46.34 2.38 9.43
C LYS A 256 45.94 2.81 10.84
N HIS A 257 44.64 2.90 11.12
CA HIS A 257 44.09 3.26 12.43
C HIS A 257 43.02 2.25 12.88
N PRO A 258 43.41 1.08 13.40
CA PRO A 258 42.49 0.01 13.83
C PRO A 258 41.47 0.44 14.90
N GLU A 259 41.83 1.46 15.69
CA GLU A 259 40.99 2.11 16.70
C GLU A 259 39.85 2.97 16.11
N VAL A 260 39.90 3.28 14.81
CA VAL A 260 38.88 4.07 14.11
C VAL A 260 37.91 3.12 13.42
N LEU A 261 36.75 2.94 14.06
CA LEU A 261 35.64 2.17 13.52
C LEU A 261 34.81 3.01 12.55
N MET A 262 34.56 2.49 11.37
CA MET A 262 34.04 3.31 10.27
C MET A 262 32.55 3.54 10.31
N SER A 263 31.78 2.51 10.67
CA SER A 263 30.35 2.70 10.95
C SER A 263 30.11 3.69 12.10
N CYS A 264 31.07 3.83 13.02
CA CYS A 264 31.02 4.81 14.10
C CYS A 264 31.39 6.23 13.62
N LEU A 265 32.49 6.36 12.86
CA LEU A 265 32.96 7.62 12.33
C LEU A 265 31.91 8.26 11.40
N GLU A 266 31.36 7.49 10.46
CA GLU A 266 30.33 7.96 9.53
C GLU A 266 29.04 8.35 10.26
N CYS A 267 28.60 7.51 11.19
CA CYS A 267 27.43 7.82 12.01
C CYS A 267 27.61 9.15 12.75
N LYS A 268 28.76 9.35 13.41
CA LYS A 268 28.99 10.54 14.22
C LYS A 268 29.07 11.80 13.36
N ILE A 269 29.80 11.75 12.24
CA ILE A 269 29.86 12.86 11.28
C ILE A 269 28.45 13.18 10.75
N ALA A 270 27.64 12.16 10.45
CA ALA A 270 26.27 12.33 9.97
C ALA A 270 25.39 13.03 10.98
N ILE A 271 25.41 12.54 12.23
CA ILE A 271 24.56 13.06 13.28
C ILE A 271 25.03 14.46 13.70
N ASP A 272 26.33 14.72 13.78
CA ASP A 272 26.82 16.07 14.09
C ASP A 272 26.42 17.08 13.00
N ALA A 273 26.60 16.74 11.72
CA ALA A 273 26.17 17.60 10.62
C ALA A 273 24.64 17.85 10.67
N LEU A 274 23.86 16.79 10.90
CA LEU A 274 22.40 16.89 11.05
C LEU A 274 22.01 17.76 12.24
N LEU A 275 22.62 17.56 13.41
CA LEU A 275 22.33 18.35 14.61
C LEU A 275 22.70 19.82 14.42
N ILE A 276 23.80 20.12 13.72
CA ILE A 276 24.18 21.50 13.36
C ILE A 276 23.08 22.15 12.50
N GLU A 277 22.60 21.47 11.45
CA GLU A 277 21.55 22.01 10.58
C GLU A 277 20.20 22.13 11.29
N MET A 278 19.86 21.16 12.14
CA MET A 278 18.61 21.14 12.90
C MET A 278 18.56 22.20 13.99
N ARG A 279 19.70 22.58 14.58
CA ARG A 279 19.79 23.61 15.63
C ARG A 279 19.74 25.05 15.09
N THR A 280 19.58 25.25 13.79
CA THR A 280 19.38 26.59 13.24
C THR A 280 17.99 27.11 13.58
N ASP A 281 17.86 28.43 13.80
CA ASP A 281 16.56 29.07 14.08
C ASP A 281 15.50 28.73 13.03
N LYS A 282 15.91 28.60 11.76
CA LYS A 282 15.03 28.23 10.66
C LYS A 282 14.45 26.82 10.85
N SER A 283 15.31 25.83 11.15
CA SER A 283 14.89 24.44 11.35
C SER A 283 14.07 24.27 12.64
N VAL A 284 14.47 24.94 13.72
CA VAL A 284 13.74 24.94 15.00
C VAL A 284 12.34 25.50 14.85
N ASN A 285 12.21 26.70 14.26
CA ASN A 285 10.91 27.34 14.06
C ASN A 285 10.05 26.58 13.04
N GLY A 286 10.67 25.98 12.02
CA GLY A 286 10.00 25.10 11.06
C GLY A 286 9.37 23.89 11.74
N LEU A 287 10.16 23.13 12.52
CA LEU A 287 9.66 21.94 13.20
C LEU A 287 8.58 22.27 14.24
N ALA A 288 8.72 23.39 14.96
CA ALA A 288 7.68 23.87 15.87
C ALA A 288 6.37 24.19 15.13
N THR A 289 6.46 24.80 13.96
CA THR A 289 5.29 25.12 13.11
C THR A 289 4.63 23.84 12.59
N ASP A 290 5.41 22.85 12.18
CA ASP A 290 4.88 21.54 11.73
C ASP A 290 4.11 20.84 12.86
N ILE A 291 4.62 20.87 14.10
CA ILE A 291 3.93 20.32 15.27
C ILE A 291 2.58 21.02 15.51
N ILE A 292 2.53 22.35 15.41
CA ILE A 292 1.29 23.12 15.56
C ILE A 292 0.26 22.68 14.52
N ASN A 293 0.67 22.60 13.26
CA ASN A 293 -0.20 22.25 12.14
C ASN A 293 -0.68 20.80 12.20
N ASP A 294 0.09 19.88 12.79
CA ASP A 294 -0.27 18.46 12.89
C ASP A 294 -1.10 18.11 14.13
N VAL A 295 -0.91 18.84 15.23
CA VAL A 295 -1.53 18.53 16.53
C VAL A 295 -2.81 19.34 16.74
N CYS A 296 -2.79 20.64 16.48
CA CYS A 296 -3.92 21.51 16.83
C CYS A 296 -5.22 21.21 16.06
N PRO A 297 -5.21 20.83 14.77
CA PRO A 297 -6.44 20.44 14.05
C PRO A 297 -7.08 19.14 14.54
N LYS A 298 -6.33 18.30 15.27
CA LYS A 298 -6.83 17.04 15.83
C LYS A 298 -7.52 17.23 17.19
N LEU A 299 -7.39 18.41 17.79
CA LEU A 299 -8.08 18.76 19.02
C LEU A 299 -9.53 19.18 18.74
N PRO A 300 -10.45 19.01 19.72
CA PRO A 300 -11.79 19.57 19.63
C PRO A 300 -11.73 21.08 19.33
N THR A 301 -12.68 21.56 18.52
CA THR A 301 -12.66 22.92 17.95
C THR A 301 -12.49 24.04 18.99
N ASN A 302 -12.98 23.83 20.23
CA ASN A 302 -12.86 24.77 21.32
C ASN A 302 -11.43 24.91 21.90
N PHE A 303 -10.51 23.99 21.60
CA PHE A 303 -9.12 24.03 22.05
C PHE A 303 -8.13 24.44 20.96
N ASN A 304 -8.60 24.58 19.72
CA ASN A 304 -7.72 24.79 18.58
C ASN A 304 -6.93 26.12 18.69
N ALA A 305 -7.60 27.22 19.04
CA ALA A 305 -6.94 28.52 19.22
C ALA A 305 -5.93 28.49 20.37
N SER A 306 -6.33 27.98 21.55
CA SER A 306 -5.43 27.88 22.70
C SER A 306 -4.26 26.92 22.47
N CYS A 307 -4.42 25.89 21.64
CA CYS A 307 -3.34 25.02 21.20
C CYS A 307 -2.29 25.78 20.38
N HIS A 308 -2.75 26.58 19.41
CA HIS A 308 -1.86 27.40 18.59
C HIS A 308 -1.09 28.41 19.44
N ASP A 309 -1.76 29.08 20.38
CA ASP A 309 -1.10 30.04 21.27
C ASP A 309 -0.06 29.35 22.18
N PHE A 310 -0.42 28.22 22.76
CA PHE A 310 0.47 27.46 23.66
C PHE A 310 1.69 26.92 22.90
N LEU A 311 1.48 26.19 21.81
CA LEU A 311 2.57 25.60 21.04
C LEU A 311 3.36 26.67 20.27
N GLY A 312 2.76 27.79 19.88
CA GLY A 312 3.47 28.92 19.29
C GLY A 312 4.44 29.58 20.28
N MET A 313 4.05 29.68 21.56
CA MET A 313 4.89 30.27 22.60
C MET A 313 6.02 29.33 23.07
N TYR A 314 5.71 28.05 23.27
CA TYR A 314 6.65 27.11 23.88
C TYR A 314 7.33 26.17 22.87
N GLY A 315 6.69 25.92 21.72
CA GLY A 315 7.15 24.94 20.72
C GLY A 315 8.58 25.16 20.24
N PRO A 316 8.97 26.37 19.78
CA PRO A 316 10.33 26.62 19.33
C PRO A 316 11.37 26.37 20.44
N THR A 317 11.10 26.81 21.66
CA THR A 317 12.01 26.63 22.80
C THR A 317 12.13 25.15 23.18
N VAL A 318 11.02 24.42 23.24
CA VAL A 318 10.99 22.99 23.57
C VAL A 318 11.71 22.18 22.48
N VAL A 319 11.45 22.47 21.21
CA VAL A 319 12.16 21.86 20.08
C VAL A 319 13.66 22.11 20.19
N ASN A 320 14.05 23.36 20.43
CA ASN A 320 15.45 23.73 20.56
C ASN A 320 16.12 22.95 21.70
N MET A 321 15.54 23.01 22.90
CA MET A 321 16.06 22.28 24.07
C MET A 321 16.16 20.77 23.81
N THR A 322 15.19 20.19 23.12
CA THR A 322 15.20 18.78 22.75
C THR A 322 16.37 18.45 21.81
N LEU A 323 16.63 19.28 20.79
CA LEU A 323 17.75 19.07 19.86
C LEU A 323 19.12 19.22 20.53
N TYR A 324 19.22 20.02 21.59
CA TYR A 324 20.43 20.13 22.40
C TYR A 324 20.66 18.97 23.38
N GLN A 325 19.65 18.13 23.63
CA GLN A 325 19.80 16.91 24.44
C GLN A 325 20.46 15.75 23.69
N PHE A 326 20.51 15.81 22.36
CA PHE A 326 21.15 14.77 21.55
C PHE A 326 22.60 15.13 21.25
N THR A 327 23.50 14.17 21.41
CA THR A 327 24.86 14.23 20.87
C THR A 327 25.05 13.15 19.81
N ALA A 328 25.99 13.34 18.89
CA ALA A 328 26.36 12.28 17.95
C ALA A 328 26.82 11.00 18.67
N GLU A 329 27.45 11.12 19.85
CA GLU A 329 27.78 9.99 20.70
C GLU A 329 26.54 9.21 21.13
N ASP A 330 25.57 9.88 21.75
CA ASP A 330 24.38 9.24 22.29
C ASP A 330 23.54 8.61 21.18
N VAL A 331 23.40 9.29 20.06
CA VAL A 331 22.65 8.75 18.91
C VAL A 331 23.39 7.56 18.30
N CYS A 332 24.71 7.64 18.08
CA CYS A 332 25.44 6.57 17.43
C CYS A 332 25.70 5.35 18.32
N VAL A 333 25.84 5.53 19.64
CA VAL A 333 26.02 4.44 20.59
C VAL A 333 24.68 3.85 21.03
N SER A 334 23.73 4.70 21.40
CA SER A 334 22.52 4.26 22.11
C SER A 334 21.30 4.11 21.22
N VAL A 335 21.24 4.81 20.08
CA VAL A 335 20.10 4.75 19.14
C VAL A 335 20.41 3.90 17.92
N LEU A 336 21.53 4.14 17.25
CA LEU A 336 21.92 3.46 16.01
C LEU A 336 22.82 2.24 16.24
N HIS A 337 23.44 2.15 17.42
CA HIS A 337 24.39 1.09 17.78
C HIS A 337 25.53 0.91 16.75
N SER A 338 25.91 2.00 16.08
CA SER A 338 26.99 2.04 15.10
C SER A 338 28.37 2.27 15.73
N CYS A 339 28.41 2.61 17.01
CA CYS A 339 29.65 2.79 17.78
C CYS A 339 29.73 1.79 18.95
N PRO A 340 30.87 1.11 19.17
CA PRO A 340 31.18 0.55 20.48
C PRO A 340 31.37 1.70 21.49
N LYS A 341 31.05 1.45 22.77
CA LYS A 341 31.27 2.43 23.86
C LYS A 341 32.76 2.86 23.97
N PRO A 342 33.08 3.93 24.71
CA PRO A 342 33.32 5.32 24.32
C PRO A 342 34.74 5.63 23.76
N ASP A 343 35.58 4.64 23.44
CA ASP A 343 37.02 4.91 23.20
C ASP A 343 37.41 5.36 21.78
N SER A 344 36.51 5.30 20.80
CA SER A 344 36.83 5.59 19.39
C SER A 344 37.07 7.09 19.10
N PHE A 345 36.42 8.00 19.82
CA PHE A 345 36.54 9.44 19.58
C PHE A 345 37.87 10.00 20.11
N ALA A 346 38.38 9.49 21.23
CA ALA A 346 39.68 9.91 21.76
C ALA A 346 40.84 9.59 20.80
N ALA A 347 40.67 8.58 19.95
CA ALA A 347 41.60 8.29 18.86
C ALA A 347 41.42 9.25 17.67
N ILE A 348 40.18 9.45 17.20
CA ILE A 348 39.87 10.32 16.06
C ILE A 348 40.22 11.80 16.34
N ALA A 349 40.03 12.26 17.57
CA ALA A 349 40.32 13.63 18.00
C ALA A 349 41.83 13.94 18.02
N LYS A 350 42.69 12.92 18.10
CA LYS A 350 44.16 13.07 18.04
C LYS A 350 44.68 13.16 16.61
N LEU A 351 43.88 12.80 15.61
CA LEU A 351 44.26 12.89 14.20
C LEU A 351 44.19 14.34 13.71
N SER A 352 45.13 14.71 12.85
CA SER A 352 45.06 15.94 12.07
C SER A 352 43.94 15.86 11.02
N TYR A 353 43.62 16.99 10.39
CA TYR A 353 42.62 17.04 9.31
C TYR A 353 42.97 16.09 8.16
N VAL A 354 44.23 16.06 7.75
CA VAL A 354 44.72 15.24 6.63
C VAL A 354 44.66 13.74 6.97
N GLU A 355 45.06 13.36 8.19
CA GLU A 355 44.96 11.97 8.66
C GLU A 355 43.51 11.49 8.75
N ARG A 356 42.57 12.38 9.09
CA ARG A 356 41.14 12.04 9.08
C ARG A 356 40.61 11.81 7.66
N GLU A 357 40.92 12.66 6.70
CA GLU A 357 40.50 12.44 5.31
C GLU A 357 41.09 11.15 4.74
N GLU A 358 42.36 10.87 5.02
CA GLU A 358 43.01 9.62 4.57
C GLU A 358 42.35 8.38 5.20
N ALA A 359 42.06 8.43 6.50
CA ALA A 359 41.37 7.34 7.20
C ALA A 359 39.95 7.10 6.65
N VAL A 360 39.21 8.17 6.34
CA VAL A 360 37.87 8.10 5.71
C VAL A 360 37.94 7.47 4.32
N CYS A 361 38.93 7.86 3.51
CA CYS A 361 39.10 7.34 2.16
C CYS A 361 39.48 5.85 2.16
N GLU A 362 40.48 5.46 2.96
CA GLU A 362 40.91 4.06 3.08
C GLU A 362 39.78 3.15 3.52
N ALA A 363 39.01 3.63 4.49
CA ALA A 363 37.88 2.92 5.00
C ALA A 363 36.75 2.74 4.00
N CYS A 364 36.43 3.77 3.22
CA CYS A 364 35.44 3.63 2.18
C CYS A 364 35.85 2.56 1.17
N HIS A 365 37.15 2.46 0.82
CA HIS A 365 37.65 1.38 0.00
C HIS A 365 37.55 0.01 0.69
N GLY A 366 37.76 -0.06 2.00
CA GLY A 366 37.53 -1.25 2.82
C GLY A 366 36.07 -1.73 2.76
N ILE A 367 35.13 -0.80 2.96
CA ILE A 367 33.69 -1.06 2.88
C ILE A 367 33.29 -1.50 1.47
N SER A 368 33.76 -0.77 0.45
CA SER A 368 33.52 -1.10 -0.96
C SER A 368 33.94 -2.54 -1.26
N LYS A 369 35.15 -2.92 -0.84
CA LYS A 369 35.69 -4.26 -1.06
C LYS A 369 34.93 -5.34 -0.29
N PHE A 370 34.50 -5.05 0.94
CA PHE A 370 33.69 -5.98 1.72
C PHE A 370 32.34 -6.22 1.05
N ILE A 371 31.63 -5.16 0.67
CA ILE A 371 30.33 -5.26 0.02
C ILE A 371 30.46 -5.99 -1.33
N ASP A 372 31.49 -5.67 -2.13
CA ASP A 372 31.76 -6.37 -3.40
C ASP A 372 31.96 -7.88 -3.20
N ALA A 373 32.81 -8.27 -2.24
CA ALA A 373 33.05 -9.69 -1.94
C ALA A 373 31.78 -10.44 -1.48
N GLU A 374 30.94 -9.79 -0.67
CA GLU A 374 29.70 -10.37 -0.17
C GLU A 374 28.62 -10.46 -1.26
N LEU A 375 28.50 -9.45 -2.14
CA LEU A 375 27.51 -9.43 -3.21
C LEU A 375 27.87 -10.30 -4.41
N SER A 376 29.16 -10.53 -4.66
CA SER A 376 29.62 -11.43 -5.73
C SER A 376 29.44 -12.92 -5.40
N ASP A 377 29.28 -13.28 -4.12
CA ASP A 377 28.93 -14.64 -3.73
C ASP A 377 27.41 -14.86 -3.86
N ALA A 378 27.01 -15.73 -4.80
CA ALA A 378 25.61 -15.97 -5.11
C ALA A 378 24.81 -16.55 -3.93
N VAL A 379 25.43 -17.31 -3.03
CA VAL A 379 24.75 -17.91 -1.87
C VAL A 379 24.50 -16.83 -0.83
N ILE A 380 25.54 -16.06 -0.49
CA ILE A 380 25.46 -14.94 0.45
C ILE A 380 24.45 -13.90 -0.02
N LYS A 381 24.49 -13.53 -1.31
CA LYS A 381 23.55 -12.59 -1.92
C LYS A 381 22.10 -13.04 -1.79
N GLN A 382 21.81 -14.32 -2.03
CA GLN A 382 20.46 -14.87 -1.88
C GLN A 382 20.00 -14.91 -0.41
N GLU A 383 20.89 -15.25 0.52
CA GLU A 383 20.59 -15.19 1.96
C GLU A 383 20.30 -13.75 2.41
N LEU A 384 21.02 -12.76 1.86
CA LEU A 384 20.81 -11.34 2.13
C LEU A 384 19.45 -10.86 1.57
N ILE A 385 19.09 -11.23 0.33
CA ILE A 385 17.78 -10.92 -0.27
C ILE A 385 16.66 -11.42 0.62
N GLU A 386 16.75 -12.67 1.06
CA GLU A 386 15.72 -13.27 1.91
C GLU A 386 15.65 -12.59 3.29
N GLY A 387 16.80 -12.26 3.88
CA GLY A 387 16.86 -11.50 5.13
C GLY A 387 16.21 -10.12 5.01
N LEU A 388 16.52 -9.37 3.95
CA LEU A 388 15.94 -8.06 3.67
C LEU A 388 14.43 -8.16 3.41
N ARG A 389 13.99 -9.14 2.62
CA ARG A 389 12.58 -9.43 2.37
C ARG A 389 11.81 -9.63 3.67
N GLN A 390 12.34 -10.46 4.58
CA GLN A 390 11.71 -10.72 5.87
C GLN A 390 11.68 -9.47 6.75
N LEU A 391 12.77 -8.70 6.80
CA LEU A 391 12.84 -7.46 7.57
C LEU A 391 11.79 -6.44 7.12
N ILE A 392 11.63 -6.26 5.81
CA ILE A 392 10.71 -5.29 5.22
C ILE A 392 9.26 -5.79 5.35
N CYS A 393 9.00 -7.03 4.95
CA CYS A 393 7.63 -7.52 4.83
C CYS A 393 7.02 -8.00 6.15
N SER A 394 7.81 -8.33 7.17
CA SER A 394 7.29 -8.66 8.51
C SER A 394 6.53 -7.50 9.17
N LYS A 395 6.80 -6.25 8.75
CA LYS A 395 6.09 -5.05 9.21
C LYS A 395 4.82 -4.76 8.41
N ALA A 396 4.62 -5.43 7.28
CA ALA A 396 3.43 -5.23 6.46
C ALA A 396 2.21 -5.88 7.13
N PRO A 397 1.01 -5.28 7.04
CA PRO A 397 -0.22 -5.94 7.44
C PRO A 397 -0.37 -7.31 6.77
N GLN A 398 -1.02 -8.28 7.43
CA GLN A 398 -1.17 -9.64 6.90
C GLN A 398 -1.81 -9.70 5.50
N SER A 399 -2.67 -8.72 5.17
CA SER A 399 -3.29 -8.57 3.85
C SER A 399 -2.32 -8.11 2.76
N ALA A 400 -1.21 -7.46 3.12
CA ALA A 400 -0.22 -6.89 2.20
C ALA A 400 1.11 -7.67 2.18
N TYR A 401 1.30 -8.64 3.08
CA TYR A 401 2.54 -9.42 3.18
C TYR A 401 2.94 -10.08 1.86
N ASN A 402 1.99 -10.70 1.16
CA ASN A 402 2.26 -11.37 -0.12
C ASN A 402 2.69 -10.40 -1.20
N LEU A 403 1.99 -9.26 -1.33
CA LEU A 403 2.36 -8.20 -2.26
C LEU A 403 3.78 -7.70 -1.95
N CYS A 404 4.05 -7.36 -0.68
CA CYS A 404 5.38 -6.94 -0.25
C CYS A 404 6.43 -8.00 -0.61
N SER A 405 6.14 -9.26 -0.32
CA SER A 405 7.07 -10.36 -0.59
C SER A 405 7.35 -10.53 -2.08
N ASN A 406 6.37 -10.34 -2.95
CA ASN A 406 6.55 -10.47 -4.40
C ASN A 406 7.34 -9.30 -4.96
N LEU A 407 6.99 -8.07 -4.56
CA LEU A 407 7.75 -6.87 -4.91
C LEU A 407 9.20 -6.99 -4.45
N ALA A 408 9.43 -7.39 -3.19
CA ALA A 408 10.76 -7.55 -2.65
C ALA A 408 11.56 -8.64 -3.39
N LYS A 409 10.92 -9.73 -3.81
CA LYS A 409 11.59 -10.80 -4.59
C LYS A 409 12.01 -10.33 -5.98
N GLY A 410 11.23 -9.48 -6.64
CA GLY A 410 11.61 -8.94 -7.94
C GLY A 410 12.61 -7.79 -7.83
N TYR A 411 12.40 -6.89 -6.89
CA TYR A 411 13.18 -5.65 -6.78
C TYR A 411 14.53 -5.82 -6.07
N LEU A 412 14.60 -6.59 -4.96
CA LEU A 412 15.84 -6.69 -4.17
C LEU A 412 17.02 -7.24 -4.98
N PRO A 413 16.88 -8.28 -5.83
CA PRO A 413 17.99 -8.74 -6.67
C PRO A 413 18.52 -7.64 -7.59
N LEU A 414 17.62 -6.91 -8.28
CA LEU A 414 17.98 -5.82 -9.19
C LEU A 414 18.72 -4.70 -8.45
N ALA A 415 18.22 -4.33 -7.27
CA ALA A 415 18.85 -3.32 -6.43
C ALA A 415 20.26 -3.75 -5.98
N LEU A 416 20.44 -5.01 -5.55
CA LEU A 416 21.76 -5.52 -5.14
C LEU A 416 22.73 -5.64 -6.32
N ASP A 417 22.28 -6.08 -7.50
CA ASP A 417 23.11 -6.13 -8.72
C ASP A 417 23.59 -4.74 -9.14
N ARG A 418 22.74 -3.73 -8.93
CA ARG A 418 23.10 -2.33 -9.21
C ARG A 418 24.10 -1.80 -8.19
N ILE A 419 23.94 -2.12 -6.91
CA ILE A 419 24.91 -1.78 -5.87
C ILE A 419 26.27 -2.40 -6.18
N GLU A 420 26.31 -3.68 -6.53
CA GLU A 420 27.53 -4.40 -6.89
C GLU A 420 28.25 -3.71 -8.06
N ARG A 421 27.55 -3.39 -9.16
CA ARG A 421 28.13 -2.63 -10.28
C ARG A 421 28.64 -1.26 -9.87
N PHE A 422 27.85 -0.51 -9.11
CA PHE A 422 28.20 0.84 -8.67
C PHE A 422 29.48 0.85 -7.82
N ILE A 423 29.67 -0.19 -7.01
CA ILE A 423 30.87 -0.40 -6.19
C ILE A 423 32.06 -0.84 -7.05
N GLY A 424 31.86 -1.82 -7.94
CA GLY A 424 32.90 -2.32 -8.84
C GLY A 424 33.46 -1.24 -9.78
N GLU A 425 32.66 -0.23 -10.14
CA GLU A 425 33.10 0.94 -10.91
C GLU A 425 33.93 1.95 -10.09
N GLY A 426 34.16 1.69 -8.79
CA GLY A 426 34.91 2.58 -7.89
C GLY A 426 34.21 3.92 -7.61
N LYS A 427 32.92 4.03 -7.97
CA LYS A 427 32.16 5.29 -7.87
C LYS A 427 31.68 5.58 -6.44
N LEU A 428 31.61 4.58 -5.57
CA LEU A 428 31.09 4.72 -4.20
C LEU A 428 31.84 5.81 -3.43
N CYS A 429 33.16 5.68 -3.26
CA CYS A 429 33.93 6.59 -2.41
C CYS A 429 33.98 8.02 -2.95
N LYS A 430 34.10 8.16 -4.27
CA LYS A 430 34.08 9.45 -4.95
C LYS A 430 32.73 10.18 -4.84
N LYS A 431 31.62 9.45 -4.99
CA LYS A 431 30.27 10.03 -4.84
C LYS A 431 29.88 10.24 -3.38
N ALA A 432 30.45 9.47 -2.45
CA ALA A 432 30.28 9.66 -1.02
C ALA A 432 31.13 10.80 -0.44
N HIS A 433 31.98 11.44 -1.26
CA HIS A 433 32.96 12.43 -0.83
C HIS A 433 33.89 11.91 0.29
N ALA A 434 34.10 10.59 0.33
CA ALA A 434 35.06 9.95 1.22
C ALA A 434 36.48 10.02 0.64
N CYS A 435 36.55 10.13 -0.70
CA CYS A 435 37.66 10.49 -1.55
C CYS A 435 37.06 11.33 -2.72
#